data_AF-A0A5J0DS03-F1
#
_entry.id   AF-A0A5J0DS03-F1
#
_cell.length_a   1.000
_cell.length_b   1.000
_cell.length_c   1.000
_cell.angle_alpha   90.00
_cell.angle_beta   90.00
_cell.angle_gamma   90.00
#
_symmetry.space_group_name_H-M   'P 1'
#
loop_
_entity.id
_entity.type
_entity.pdbx_description
1 polymer ?
#
loop_
_entity_poly.entity_id
_entity_poly.type
_entity_poly.pdbx_seq_one_letter_code
_entity_poly.pdbx_strand_id
1 'polypeptide(L)'
;MMQLNLARVLLLGDEINGYIRYEIFSKEGERPDYPEKIVVYREKVLEANGDKYWVKTDEVINLDHLGFQEGQFQMAMTYHMCPARDMFSAIDECKKHYRKTC
;
A
#
# COMPACT_ATOMS: atom_id res chain seq x y z
N MET A 1 10.63 -14.91 11.05
CA MET A 1 9.45 -14.61 10.21
C MET A 1 8.91 -13.26 10.69
N MET A 2 8.81 -12.27 9.81
CA MET A 2 8.41 -10.91 10.19
C MET A 2 6.88 -10.87 10.31
N GLN A 3 6.34 -10.44 11.46
CA GLN A 3 4.91 -10.33 11.65
C GLN A 3 4.42 -8.97 11.15
N LEU A 4 3.36 -8.96 10.34
CA LEU A 4 2.79 -7.77 9.72
C LEU A 4 1.42 -7.49 10.31
N ASN A 5 1.17 -6.23 10.66
CA ASN A 5 -0.12 -5.74 11.12
C ASN A 5 -0.81 -4.96 10.01
N LEU A 6 -2.11 -5.19 9.84
CA LEU A 6 -2.92 -4.36 8.95
C LEU A 6 -3.04 -2.96 9.57
N ALA A 7 -2.31 -2.00 9.02
CA ALA A 7 -2.26 -0.64 9.52
C ALA A 7 -3.38 0.22 8.95
N ARG A 8 -3.70 0.02 7.66
CA ARG A 8 -4.75 0.80 6.99
C ARG A 8 -5.39 0.05 5.83
N VAL A 9 -6.66 0.33 5.59
CA VAL A 9 -7.39 -0.10 4.40
C VAL A 9 -7.86 1.15 3.65
N LEU A 10 -7.67 1.16 2.33
CA LEU A 10 -8.15 2.20 1.43
C LEU A 10 -9.01 1.55 0.34
N LEU A 11 -10.21 2.07 0.13
CA LEU A 11 -11.12 1.63 -0.92
C LEU A 11 -11.26 2.75 -1.95
N LEU A 12 -10.91 2.50 -3.21
CA LEU A 12 -11.03 3.45 -4.31
C LEU A 12 -11.86 2.82 -5.42
N GLY A 13 -12.81 3.55 -5.98
CA GLY A 13 -13.70 3.06 -7.02
C GLY A 13 -15.09 3.67 -6.95
N ASP A 14 -15.95 3.17 -7.82
CA ASP A 14 -17.37 3.51 -7.86
C ASP A 14 -18.18 2.28 -8.28
N GLU A 15 -19.51 2.39 -8.25
CA GLU A 15 -20.41 1.28 -8.58
C GLU A 15 -20.36 0.88 -10.06
N ILE A 16 -19.87 1.76 -10.94
CA ILE A 16 -19.85 1.57 -12.39
C ILE A 16 -18.62 0.78 -12.81
N ASN A 17 -17.45 1.16 -12.28
CA ASN A 17 -16.15 0.61 -12.65
C ASN A 17 -15.64 -0.45 -11.65
N GLY A 18 -16.37 -0.64 -10.55
CA GLY A 18 -15.98 -1.50 -9.45
C GLY A 18 -14.96 -0.85 -8.52
N TYR A 19 -14.66 -1.57 -7.45
CA TYR A 19 -13.76 -1.08 -6.39
C TYR A 19 -12.42 -1.81 -6.37
N ILE A 20 -11.38 -1.09 -5.99
CA ILE A 20 -10.06 -1.60 -5.63
C ILE A 20 -9.82 -1.34 -4.15
N ARG A 21 -9.52 -2.41 -3.40
CA ARG A 21 -9.17 -2.37 -1.99
C ARG A 21 -7.65 -2.51 -1.85
N TYR A 22 -7.04 -1.53 -1.21
CA TYR A 22 -5.62 -1.52 -0.85
C TYR A 22 -5.50 -1.77 0.65
N GLU A 23 -4.74 -2.80 1.02
CA GLU A 23 -4.39 -3.09 2.41
C GLU A 23 -2.93 -2.72 2.64
N ILE A 24 -2.69 -1.74 3.51
CA ILE A 24 -1.37 -1.26 3.88
C ILE A 24 -1.00 -1.89 5.22
N PHE A 25 0.08 -2.65 5.23
CA PHE A 25 0.61 -3.33 6.39
C PHE A 25 1.82 -2.59 6.93
N SER A 26 1.95 -2.56 8.26
CA SER A 26 3.18 -2.15 8.96
C SER A 26 3.78 -3.33 9.70
N LYS A 27 5.04 -3.22 10.06
CA LYS A 27 5.73 -4.27 10.81
C LYS A 27 5.35 -4.22 12.29
N GLU A 28 5.04 -5.37 12.86
CA GLU A 28 4.72 -5.49 14.28
C GLU A 28 5.93 -5.21 15.17
N GLY A 29 5.71 -4.48 16.26
CA GLY A 29 6.75 -4.10 17.22
C GLY A 29 7.66 -2.95 16.76
N GLU A 30 7.48 -2.45 15.53
CA GLU A 30 8.13 -1.24 15.03
C GLU A 30 7.15 -0.07 14.97
N ARG A 31 7.49 0.97 14.20
CA ARG A 31 6.69 2.17 14.05
C ARG A 31 5.42 1.84 13.26
N PRO A 32 4.21 1.93 13.85
CA PRO A 32 2.97 1.55 13.18
C PRO A 32 2.65 2.44 11.96
N ASP A 33 3.19 3.65 11.93
CA ASP A 33 3.05 4.61 10.84
C ASP A 33 4.02 4.37 9.66
N TYR A 34 4.91 3.38 9.78
CA TYR A 34 5.84 3.01 8.72
C TYR A 34 5.24 1.88 7.86
N PRO A 35 4.85 2.15 6.61
CA PRO A 35 4.24 1.16 5.74
C PRO A 35 5.30 0.19 5.20
N GLU A 36 5.08 -1.11 5.42
CA GLU A 36 5.97 -2.19 5.00
C GLU A 36 5.54 -2.81 3.67
N LYS A 37 4.24 -3.04 3.51
CA LYS A 37 3.70 -3.73 2.34
C LYS A 37 2.32 -3.20 1.98
N ILE A 38 2.01 -3.18 0.68
CA ILE A 38 0.67 -2.92 0.19
C ILE A 38 0.18 -4.16 -0.56
N VAL A 39 -1.03 -4.63 -0.25
CA VAL A 39 -1.71 -5.71 -0.98
C VAL A 39 -2.92 -5.12 -1.68
N VAL A 40 -3.07 -5.45 -2.96
CA VAL A 40 -4.16 -4.95 -3.80
C VAL A 40 -5.19 -6.05 -4.02
N TYR A 41 -6.46 -5.69 -3.90
CA TYR A 41 -7.59 -6.55 -4.20
C TYR A 41 -8.53 -5.83 -5.15
N ARG A 42 -9.09 -6.57 -6.10
CA ARG A 42 -10.12 -6.07 -7.02
C ARG A 42 -11.45 -6.73 -6.72
N GLU A 43 -12.52 -5.94 -6.77
CA GLU A 43 -13.88 -6.46 -6.72
C GLU A 43 -14.14 -7.30 -7.98
N LYS A 44 -14.72 -8.49 -7.80
CA LYS A 44 -15.28 -9.31 -8.87
C LYS A 44 -16.68 -9.74 -8.51
N VAL A 45 -17.47 -10.02 -9.53
CA VAL A 45 -18.84 -10.54 -9.41
C VAL A 45 -18.83 -12.02 -9.77
N LEU A 46 -19.44 -12.85 -8.93
CA LEU A 46 -19.69 -14.27 -9.19
C LEU A 46 -20.80 -14.40 -10.24
N GLU A 47 -20.50 -15.03 -11.37
CA GLU A 47 -21.46 -15.23 -12.46
C GLU A 47 -22.68 -16.05 -12.05
N ALA A 48 -22.53 -16.93 -11.05
CA ALA A 48 -23.57 -17.87 -10.64
C ALA A 48 -24.75 -17.19 -9.91
N ASN A 49 -24.49 -16.15 -9.12
CA ASN A 49 -25.49 -15.55 -8.24
C ASN A 49 -25.40 -14.02 -8.11
N GLY A 50 -24.41 -13.38 -8.75
CA GLY A 50 -24.19 -11.94 -8.67
C GLY A 50 -23.47 -11.47 -7.40
N ASP A 51 -23.00 -12.38 -6.54
CA ASP A 51 -22.31 -12.00 -5.31
C ASP A 51 -20.95 -11.36 -5.61
N LYS A 52 -20.61 -10.33 -4.83
CA LYS A 52 -19.34 -9.61 -4.95
C LYS A 52 -18.28 -10.21 -4.03
N TYR A 53 -17.06 -10.36 -4.52
CA TYR A 53 -15.93 -10.86 -3.74
C TYR A 53 -14.62 -10.15 -4.09
N TRP A 54 -13.68 -10.17 -3.14
CA TRP A 54 -12.35 -9.58 -3.31
C TRP A 54 -11.37 -10.61 -3.86
N VAL A 55 -10.76 -10.30 -5.00
CA VAL A 55 -9.65 -11.09 -5.56
C VAL A 55 -8.36 -10.37 -5.31
N LYS A 56 -7.46 -11.01 -4.56
CA LYS A 56 -6.09 -10.55 -4.40
C LYS A 56 -5.37 -10.55 -5.75
N THR A 57 -4.71 -9.47 -6.08
CA THR A 57 -3.90 -9.35 -7.31
C THR A 57 -2.43 -9.59 -6.99
N ASP A 58 -1.65 -9.90 -8.04
CA ASP A 58 -0.19 -9.98 -7.98
C ASP A 58 0.48 -8.61 -8.20
N GLU A 59 -0.31 -7.53 -8.20
CA GLU A 59 0.19 -6.17 -8.37
C GLU A 59 1.05 -5.76 -7.17
N VAL A 60 2.26 -5.27 -7.44
CA VAL A 60 3.21 -4.82 -6.42
C VAL A 60 3.31 -3.30 -6.47
N ILE A 61 2.89 -2.64 -5.39
CA ILE A 61 3.16 -1.21 -5.18
C ILE A 61 4.45 -1.09 -4.39
N ASN A 62 5.52 -0.68 -5.07
CA ASN A 62 6.84 -0.51 -4.45
C ASN A 62 6.88 0.79 -3.63
N LEU A 63 7.48 0.75 -2.44
CA LEU A 63 7.70 1.87 -1.53
C LEU A 63 9.20 2.17 -1.30
N ASP A 64 10.11 1.40 -1.90
CA ASP A 64 11.55 1.49 -1.72
C ASP A 64 12.10 2.86 -2.16
N HIS A 65 11.49 3.47 -3.18
CA HIS A 65 11.86 4.81 -3.65
C HIS A 65 11.58 5.91 -2.63
N LEU A 66 10.73 5.65 -1.63
CA LEU A 66 10.41 6.54 -0.51
C LEU A 66 11.33 6.30 0.70
N GLY A 67 12.08 5.20 0.69
CA GLY A 67 13.11 4.86 1.67
C GLY A 67 14.42 5.60 1.42
N PHE A 68 15.44 5.25 2.20
CA PHE A 68 16.78 5.80 2.00
C PHE A 68 17.34 5.33 0.65
N GLN A 69 17.71 6.28 -0.22
CA GLN A 69 18.41 5.96 -1.47
C GLN A 69 19.91 5.77 -1.18
N GLU A 70 20.42 4.56 -1.37
CA GLU A 70 21.86 4.29 -1.35
C GLU A 70 22.52 5.00 -2.56
N GLY A 71 23.21 6.12 -2.31
CA GLY A 71 23.96 6.82 -3.36
C GLY A 71 24.09 8.33 -3.23
N GLN A 72 23.33 8.98 -2.34
CA GLN A 72 23.53 10.39 -2.02
C GLN A 72 24.38 10.52 -0.75
N PHE A 73 25.44 11.32 -0.79
CA PHE A 73 26.36 11.56 0.33
C PHE A 73 25.60 11.85 1.63
N GLN A 74 25.60 10.89 2.57
CA GLN A 74 24.93 11.02 3.87
C GLN A 74 25.87 11.64 4.89
N MET A 75 25.70 12.94 5.15
CA MET A 75 26.25 13.59 6.34
C MET A 75 25.33 13.29 7.54
N ALA A 76 25.88 12.58 8.53
CA ALA A 76 25.36 12.33 9.87
C ALA A 76 24.13 11.40 10.00
N MET A 77 24.39 10.22 10.58
CA MET A 77 23.38 9.33 11.17
C MET A 77 22.67 10.05 12.30
N THR A 78 21.47 10.54 12.04
CA THR A 78 20.49 10.85 13.07
C THR A 78 19.27 9.97 12.83
N TYR A 79 18.88 9.18 13.84
CA TYR A 79 17.67 8.35 13.89
C TYR A 79 16.35 9.16 13.75
N HIS A 80 16.44 10.42 13.32
CA HIS A 80 15.36 11.41 13.27
C HIS A 80 15.13 11.98 11.88
N MET A 81 15.89 11.57 10.86
CA MET A 81 15.52 11.84 9.47
C MET A 81 14.41 10.87 9.07
N CYS A 82 13.15 11.27 9.29
CA CYS A 82 11.97 10.59 8.77
C CYS A 82 12.20 10.35 7.26
N PRO A 83 12.35 9.09 6.80
CA PRO A 83 12.25 8.81 5.38
C PRO A 83 10.87 9.30 4.93
N ALA A 84 10.75 9.78 3.68
CA ALA A 84 9.46 10.19 3.12
C ALA A 84 8.41 9.06 3.12
N ARG A 85 8.82 7.82 3.41
CA ARG A 85 7.99 6.64 3.60
C ARG A 85 7.19 6.69 4.90
N ASP A 86 6.08 7.42 4.85
CA ASP A 86 5.02 7.44 5.86
C ASP A 86 3.68 6.91 5.30
N MET A 87 2.67 6.78 6.17
CA MET A 87 1.33 6.33 5.76
C MET A 87 0.69 7.23 4.68
N PHE A 88 0.97 8.53 4.66
CA PHE A 88 0.42 9.44 3.66
C PHE A 88 1.03 9.19 2.28
N SER A 89 2.34 8.98 2.22
CA SER A 89 3.06 8.62 1.01
C SER A 89 2.58 7.27 0.44
N ALA A 90 2.33 6.27 1.29
CA ALA A 90 1.76 4.99 0.85
C ALA A 90 0.34 5.14 0.30
N ILE A 91 -0.50 5.99 0.91
CA ILE A 91 -1.83 6.33 0.38
C ILE A 91 -1.70 7.02 -0.98
N ASP A 92 -0.73 7.92 -1.13
CA ASP A 92 -0.49 8.62 -2.40
C ASP A 92 -0.06 7.64 -3.50
N GLU A 93 0.81 6.68 -3.21
CA GLU A 93 1.17 5.61 -4.15
C GLU A 93 -0.04 4.73 -4.51
N CYS A 94 -0.94 4.42 -3.58
CA CYS A 94 -2.20 3.72 -3.89
C CYS A 94 -3.09 4.54 -4.84
N LYS A 95 -3.19 5.86 -4.63
CA LYS A 95 -3.95 6.76 -5.51
C LYS A 95 -3.32 6.88 -6.89
N LYS A 96 -1.99 6.96 -6.98
CA LYS A 96 -1.24 6.94 -8.24
C LYS A 96 -1.46 5.64 -8.99
N HIS A 97 -1.42 4.51 -8.28
CA HIS A 97 -1.73 3.20 -8.86
C HIS A 97 -3.14 3.17 -9.43
N TYR A 98 -4.15 3.54 -8.63
CA TYR A 98 -5.55 3.61 -9.07
C TYR A 98 -5.73 4.43 -10.37
N ARG A 99 -5.13 5.62 -10.45
CA ARG A 99 -5.20 6.49 -11.66
C ARG A 99 -4.49 5.93 -12.89
N LYS A 100 -3.60 4.94 -12.74
CA LYS A 100 -2.89 4.30 -13.85
C LYS A 100 -3.66 3.08 -14.38
N THR A 101 -4.48 2.46 -13.54
CA THR A 101 -5.17 1.21 -13.87
C THR A 101 -6.68 1.35 -14.11
N CYS A 102 -7.23 2.53 -13.85
CA CYS A 102 -8.59 2.95 -14.18
C CYS A 102 -8.51 4.19 -15.07
#